data_AF-A0A957IQC3-F1
#
_entry.id   AF-A0A957IQC3-F1
#
_cell.length_a   1.000
_cell.length_b   1.000
_cell.length_c   1.000
_cell.angle_alpha   90.00
_cell.angle_beta   90.00
_cell.angle_gamma   90.00
#
_symmetry.space_group_name_H-M   'P 1'
#
loop_
_entity.id
_entity.type
_entity.pdbx_description
1 polymer ?
#
loop_
_entity_poly.entity_id
_entity_poly.type
_entity_poly.pdbx_seq_one_letter_code
_entity_poly.pdbx_strand_id
1 'polypeptide(L)'
;MSKIDFKKELKHLYNPPAKAFTVVTVPAMQFLMVDGHGDPNVAQEYADALETLYAVAYKIKFASKNELDKDYSVPPLEGLWWAADMDTFTTSRDKSQWDWTMMIMQPDWITRDMF
;
A
#
# COMPACT_ATOMS: atom_id res chain seq x y z
N MET A 1 17.00 19.85 -3.03
CA MET A 1 16.68 18.68 -2.19
C MET A 1 16.57 17.44 -3.05
N SER A 2 17.13 16.32 -2.60
CA SER A 2 16.93 15.02 -3.24
C SER A 2 15.56 14.47 -2.85
N LYS A 3 14.74 14.11 -3.84
CA LYS A 3 13.47 13.41 -3.61
C LYS A 3 13.74 11.93 -3.34
N ILE A 4 13.27 11.42 -2.21
CA ILE A 4 13.43 10.01 -1.83
C ILE A 4 12.48 9.13 -2.66
N ASP A 5 12.99 8.01 -3.16
CA ASP A 5 12.20 7.02 -3.92
C ASP A 5 12.36 5.64 -3.27
N PHE A 6 11.36 5.24 -2.49
CA PHE A 6 11.40 3.98 -1.74
C PHE A 6 11.49 2.74 -2.62
N LYS A 7 11.06 2.78 -3.88
CA LYS A 7 11.30 1.66 -4.81
C LYS A 7 12.79 1.45 -5.09
N LYS A 8 13.58 2.52 -5.01
CA LYS A 8 15.05 2.48 -5.18
C LYS A 8 15.74 2.14 -3.87
N GLU A 9 15.36 2.79 -2.77
CA GLU A 9 15.95 2.53 -1.44
C GLU A 9 15.69 1.10 -0.97
N LEU A 10 14.46 0.61 -1.15
CA LEU A 10 14.02 -0.73 -0.79
C LEU A 10 13.91 -1.64 -2.02
N LYS A 11 14.86 -1.52 -2.95
CA LYS A 11 14.87 -2.30 -4.21
C LYS A 11 14.72 -3.81 -4.00
N HIS A 12 15.26 -4.34 -2.90
CA HIS A 12 15.16 -5.75 -2.55
C HIS A 12 13.72 -6.21 -2.26
N LEU A 13 12.81 -5.29 -1.93
CA LEU A 13 11.38 -5.56 -1.71
C LEU A 13 10.55 -5.25 -2.96
N TYR A 14 10.91 -4.19 -3.70
CA TYR A 14 10.10 -3.68 -4.81
C TYR A 14 10.55 -4.11 -6.21
N ASN A 15 11.68 -4.81 -6.34
CA ASN A 15 12.22 -5.24 -7.63
C ASN A 15 12.86 -6.64 -7.57
N PRO A 16 12.06 -7.69 -7.26
CA PRO A 16 12.54 -9.06 -7.26
C PRO A 16 12.87 -9.54 -8.69
N PRO A 17 13.81 -10.50 -8.86
CA PRO A 17 14.12 -11.08 -10.16
C PRO A 17 12.95 -11.90 -10.71
N ALA A 18 12.55 -11.64 -11.96
CA ALA A 18 11.40 -12.31 -12.58
C ALA A 18 11.54 -13.84 -12.78
N LYS A 19 12.77 -14.37 -12.73
CA LYS A 19 13.09 -15.78 -13.04
C LYS A 19 13.59 -16.58 -11.83
N ALA A 20 13.56 -16.01 -10.63
CA ALA A 20 14.06 -16.67 -9.44
C ALA A 20 13.26 -16.27 -8.19
N PHE A 21 13.09 -17.22 -7.28
CA PHE A 21 12.58 -16.91 -5.95
C PHE A 21 13.68 -16.24 -5.12
N THR A 22 13.29 -15.24 -4.34
CA THR A 22 14.19 -14.53 -3.42
C THR A 22 13.55 -14.55 -2.04
N VAL A 23 14.29 -15.03 -1.05
CA VAL A 23 13.91 -14.86 0.36
C VAL A 23 14.25 -13.43 0.76
N VAL A 24 13.29 -12.72 1.33
CA VAL A 24 13.44 -11.33 1.78
C VAL A 24 13.03 -11.23 3.25
N THR A 25 13.70 -10.35 3.98
CA THR A 25 13.28 -9.94 5.32
C THR A 25 12.62 -8.58 5.20
N VAL A 26 11.32 -8.52 5.47
CA VAL A 26 10.57 -7.26 5.46
C VAL A 26 10.65 -6.67 6.87
N PRO A 27 11.25 -5.48 7.06
CA PRO A 27 11.25 -4.83 8.37
C PRO A 27 9.86 -4.34 8.75
N ALA A 28 9.68 -3.96 10.02
CA ALA A 28 8.49 -3.23 10.42
C ALA A 28 8.39 -1.90 9.64
N MET A 29 7.21 -1.61 9.12
CA MET A 29 6.91 -0.41 8.34
C MET A 29 5.56 0.15 8.78
N GLN A 30 5.31 1.41 8.45
CA GLN A 30 4.04 2.07 8.72
C GLN A 30 3.31 2.38 7.42
N PHE A 31 1.98 2.35 7.47
CA PHE A 31 1.15 2.48 6.28
C PHE A 31 -0.12 3.27 6.61
N LEU A 32 -0.62 3.98 5.60
CA LEU A 32 -2.05 4.24 5.49
C LEU A 32 -2.74 2.95 5.10
N MET A 33 -3.86 2.63 5.73
CA MET A 33 -4.59 1.39 5.51
C MET A 33 -6.10 1.64 5.48
N VAL A 34 -6.79 0.96 4.58
CA VAL A 34 -8.25 0.87 4.54
C VAL A 34 -8.63 -0.59 4.33
N ASP A 35 -9.44 -1.13 5.23
CA ASP A 35 -10.03 -2.45 5.10
C ASP A 35 -11.31 -2.37 4.27
N GLY A 36 -11.64 -3.46 3.58
CA GLY A 36 -12.91 -3.59 2.88
C GLY A 36 -13.18 -5.02 2.45
N HIS A 37 -14.30 -5.19 1.76
CA HIS A 37 -14.84 -6.49 1.40
C HIS A 37 -15.41 -6.50 -0.02
N GLY A 38 -15.40 -7.66 -0.65
CA GLY A 38 -16.01 -7.91 -1.95
C GLY A 38 -15.10 -7.70 -3.15
N ASP A 39 -15.68 -7.87 -4.34
CA ASP A 39 -14.93 -7.90 -5.59
C ASP A 39 -14.38 -6.50 -5.94
N PRO A 40 -13.04 -6.32 -5.97
CA PRO A 40 -12.41 -5.03 -6.24
C PRO A 40 -12.69 -4.47 -7.64
N ASN A 41 -13.23 -5.29 -8.55
CA ASN A 41 -13.55 -4.87 -9.92
C ASN A 41 -14.92 -4.20 -10.03
N VAL A 42 -15.80 -4.34 -9.03
CA VAL A 42 -17.19 -3.84 -9.09
C VAL A 42 -17.62 -3.13 -7.80
N ALA A 43 -16.98 -3.40 -6.66
CA ALA A 43 -17.33 -2.78 -5.40
C ALA A 43 -16.91 -1.29 -5.40
N GLN A 44 -17.89 -0.40 -5.22
CA GLN A 44 -17.63 1.04 -5.06
C GLN A 44 -16.71 1.30 -3.85
N GLU A 45 -16.88 0.53 -2.78
CA GLU A 45 -16.04 0.60 -1.57
C GLU A 45 -14.54 0.47 -1.89
N TYR A 46 -14.17 -0.38 -2.85
CA TYR A 46 -12.78 -0.50 -3.27
C TYR A 46 -12.27 0.79 -3.96
N ALA A 47 -13.08 1.37 -4.86
CA ALA A 47 -12.73 2.62 -5.51
C ALA A 47 -12.62 3.78 -4.50
N ASP A 48 -13.55 3.87 -3.55
CA ASP A 48 -13.57 4.88 -2.49
C ASP A 48 -12.36 4.75 -1.55
N ALA A 49 -11.96 3.50 -1.24
CA ALA A 49 -10.76 3.23 -0.44
C ALA A 49 -9.50 3.73 -1.14
N LEU A 50 -9.35 3.46 -2.45
CA LEU A 50 -8.21 3.93 -3.24
C LEU A 50 -8.18 5.46 -3.34
N GLU A 51 -9.32 6.09 -3.61
CA GLU A 51 -9.42 7.56 -3.66
C GLU A 51 -9.00 8.18 -2.33
N THR A 52 -9.51 7.65 -1.22
CA THR A 52 -9.18 8.11 0.13
C THR A 52 -7.70 7.94 0.44
N LEU A 53 -7.13 6.76 0.18
CA LEU A 53 -5.71 6.48 0.42
C LEU A 53 -4.81 7.44 -0.34
N TYR A 54 -5.08 7.67 -1.64
CA TYR A 54 -4.27 8.58 -2.43
C TYR A 54 -4.44 10.04 -2.00
N ALA A 55 -5.67 10.49 -1.71
CA ALA A 55 -5.91 11.84 -1.24
C ALA A 55 -5.09 12.15 0.03
N VAL A 56 -5.11 11.23 1.01
CA VAL A 56 -4.35 11.37 2.25
C VAL A 56 -2.84 11.25 2.00
N ALA A 57 -2.39 10.26 1.22
CA ALA A 57 -0.97 10.06 0.94
C ALA A 57 -0.32 11.28 0.26
N TYR A 58 -1.01 11.91 -0.69
CA TYR A 58 -0.51 13.12 -1.34
C TYR A 58 -0.51 14.32 -0.40
N LYS A 59 -1.54 14.49 0.44
CA LYS A 59 -1.58 15.56 1.44
C LYS A 59 -0.39 15.45 2.41
N ILE A 60 -0.13 14.27 2.96
CA ILE A 60 1.02 14.00 3.84
C ILE A 60 2.34 14.28 3.12
N LYS A 61 2.49 13.81 1.87
CA LYS A 61 3.69 14.07 1.07
C LYS A 61 3.96 15.58 0.92
N PHE A 62 2.92 16.38 0.64
CA PHE A 62 3.08 17.83 0.50
C PHE A 62 3.38 18.51 1.84
N ALA A 63 2.74 18.08 2.94
CA ALA A 63 3.07 18.56 4.28
C ALA A 63 4.53 18.25 4.64
N SER A 64 4.98 17.00 4.46
CA SER A 64 6.38 16.59 4.68
C SER A 64 7.38 17.43 3.88
N LYS A 65 7.05 17.73 2.61
CA LYS A 65 7.91 18.57 1.78
C LYS A 65 7.98 20.01 2.31
N ASN A 66 6.85 20.59 2.69
CA ASN A 66 6.76 22.02 3.01
C ASN A 66 7.19 22.33 4.46
N GLU A 67 6.90 21.43 5.40
CA GLU A 67 7.10 21.65 6.84
C GLU A 67 8.39 21.00 7.35
N LEU A 68 8.81 19.89 6.74
CA LEU A 68 9.97 19.11 7.19
C LEU A 68 11.15 19.13 6.21
N ASP A 69 11.01 19.81 5.07
CA ASP A 69 12.00 19.83 3.97
C ASP A 69 12.33 18.43 3.41
N LYS A 70 11.41 17.46 3.57
CA LYS A 70 11.60 16.06 3.17
C LYS A 70 10.60 15.67 2.08
N ASP A 71 11.04 15.74 0.82
CA ASP A 71 10.26 15.29 -0.34
C ASP A 71 10.49 13.80 -0.65
N TYR A 72 9.41 13.09 -0.95
CA TYR A 72 9.45 11.67 -1.33
C TYR A 72 8.43 11.36 -2.43
N SER A 73 8.65 10.30 -3.20
CA SER A 73 7.63 9.73 -4.09
C SER A 73 6.64 8.91 -3.26
N VAL A 74 5.33 9.11 -3.46
CA VAL A 74 4.31 8.23 -2.88
C VAL A 74 4.64 6.78 -3.29
N PRO A 75 4.80 5.84 -2.33
CA PRO A 75 5.07 4.45 -2.65
C PRO A 75 3.95 3.78 -3.45
N PRO A 76 4.20 2.62 -4.07
CA PRO A 76 3.16 1.85 -4.75
C PRO A 76 1.98 1.53 -3.82
N LEU A 77 0.79 1.38 -4.41
CA LEU A 77 -0.33 0.74 -3.72
C LEU A 77 0.03 -0.72 -3.47
N GLU A 78 -0.17 -1.17 -2.25
CA GLU A 78 -0.02 -2.55 -1.81
C GLU A 78 -1.40 -3.06 -1.33
N GLY A 79 -1.61 -4.36 -1.40
CA GLY A 79 -2.88 -4.97 -1.04
C GLY A 79 -2.69 -6.32 -0.38
N LEU A 80 -3.31 -6.50 0.78
CA LEU A 80 -3.48 -7.79 1.44
C LEU A 80 -4.84 -8.36 1.05
N TRP A 81 -4.91 -9.66 0.80
CA TRP A 81 -6.11 -10.34 0.31
C TRP A 81 -6.29 -11.64 1.06
N TRP A 82 -7.48 -11.88 1.59
CA TRP A 82 -7.85 -13.13 2.25
C TRP A 82 -9.35 -13.39 2.12
N ALA A 83 -9.80 -14.52 2.65
CA ALA A 83 -11.20 -14.88 2.76
C ALA A 83 -11.35 -15.88 3.90
N ALA A 84 -12.55 -16.04 4.45
CA ALA A 84 -12.83 -17.05 5.46
C ALA A 84 -12.53 -18.48 4.97
N ASP A 85 -12.80 -18.75 3.69
CA ASP A 85 -12.40 -19.96 2.98
C ASP A 85 -11.42 -19.61 1.86
N MET A 86 -10.19 -20.12 1.92
CA MET A 86 -9.16 -19.82 0.92
C MET A 86 -9.40 -20.49 -0.43
N ASP A 87 -10.28 -21.49 -0.52
CA ASP A 87 -10.71 -22.07 -1.81
C ASP A 87 -11.39 -21.04 -2.72
N THR A 88 -11.85 -19.93 -2.11
CA THR A 88 -12.33 -18.71 -2.77
C THR A 88 -11.36 -18.13 -3.80
N PHE A 89 -10.04 -18.27 -3.60
CA PHE A 89 -9.03 -17.76 -4.54
C PHE A 89 -8.71 -18.74 -5.67
N THR A 90 -9.06 -20.02 -5.54
CA THR A 90 -8.59 -21.08 -6.43
C THR A 90 -9.74 -21.69 -7.23
N THR A 91 -10.64 -22.40 -6.56
CA THR A 91 -11.62 -23.31 -7.16
C THR A 91 -12.93 -22.58 -7.41
N SER A 92 -13.49 -21.90 -6.40
CA SER A 92 -14.77 -21.19 -6.55
C SER A 92 -14.59 -19.82 -7.23
N ARG A 93 -13.43 -19.18 -7.05
CA ARG A 93 -13.09 -17.87 -7.64
C ARG A 93 -14.13 -16.79 -7.35
N ASP A 94 -14.79 -16.88 -6.19
CA ASP A 94 -15.83 -15.95 -5.79
C ASP A 94 -15.23 -14.71 -5.14
N LYS A 95 -14.93 -13.71 -5.96
CA LYS A 95 -14.36 -12.44 -5.50
C LYS A 95 -15.26 -11.68 -4.54
N SER A 96 -16.57 -11.98 -4.51
CA SER A 96 -17.49 -11.32 -3.59
C SER A 96 -17.21 -11.65 -2.12
N GLN A 97 -16.47 -12.73 -1.86
CA GLN A 97 -16.11 -13.18 -0.51
C GLN A 97 -14.69 -12.75 -0.10
N TRP A 98 -14.04 -11.90 -0.89
CA TRP A 98 -12.69 -11.42 -0.59
C TRP A 98 -12.75 -10.34 0.48
N ASP A 99 -11.94 -10.51 1.51
CA ASP A 99 -11.56 -9.45 2.42
C ASP A 99 -10.21 -8.90 1.99
N TRP A 100 -10.03 -7.59 2.14
CA TRP A 100 -8.80 -6.94 1.72
C TRP A 100 -8.43 -5.75 2.59
N THR A 101 -7.13 -5.47 2.65
CA THR A 101 -6.58 -4.23 3.21
C THR A 101 -5.76 -3.57 2.11
N MET A 102 -6.20 -2.41 1.64
CA MET A 102 -5.41 -1.58 0.73
C MET A 102 -4.53 -0.65 1.52
N MET A 103 -3.26 -0.52 1.11
CA MET A 103 -2.28 0.18 1.92
C MET A 103 -1.21 0.92 1.10
N ILE A 104 -0.76 2.06 1.64
CA ILE A 104 0.33 2.87 1.07
C ILE A 104 1.35 3.16 2.18
N MET A 105 2.57 2.66 2.01
CA MET A 105 3.66 2.84 2.96
C MET A 105 3.95 4.33 3.19
N GLN A 106 4.18 4.71 4.45
CA GLN A 106 4.61 6.04 4.83
C GLN A 106 6.04 6.01 5.41
N PRO A 107 6.88 7.01 5.10
CA PRO A 107 8.20 7.14 5.73
C PRO A 107 8.13 7.19 7.26
N ASP A 108 9.15 6.68 7.95
CA ASP A 108 9.23 6.64 9.42
C ASP A 108 9.18 8.02 10.11
N TRP A 109 9.57 9.09 9.42
CA TRP A 109 9.47 10.46 9.93
C TRP A 109 8.06 11.05 9.86
N ILE A 110 7.11 10.39 9.20
CA ILE A 110 5.70 10.79 9.25
C ILE A 110 5.12 10.34 10.58
N THR A 111 4.63 11.30 11.37
CA THR A 111 4.09 11.05 12.71
C THR A 111 2.57 11.16 12.72
N ARG A 112 1.94 10.72 13.82
CA ARG A 112 0.48 10.77 13.98
C ARG A 112 -0.12 12.17 13.83
N ASP A 113 0.63 13.21 14.16
CA ASP A 113 0.14 14.60 14.09
C ASP A 113 0.01 15.12 12.65
N MET A 114 0.51 14.36 11.66
CA MET A 114 0.44 14.72 10.23
C MET A 114 -0.76 14.10 9.49
N PHE A 115 -1.56 13.26 10.16
CA PHE A 115 -2.77 12.64 9.60
C PHE A 115 -4.00 13.51 9.92
#